data_AF-A0A8T4J0Z0-F1
#
_entry.id   AF-A0A8T4J0Z0-F1
#
_cell.length_a   1.000
_cell.length_b   1.000
_cell.length_c   1.000
_cell.angle_alpha   90.00
_cell.angle_beta   90.00
_cell.angle_gamma   90.00
#
_symmetry.space_group_name_H-M   'P 1'
#
loop_
_entity.id
_entity.type
_entity.pdbx_description
1 polymer ?
#
loop_
_entity_poly.entity_id
_entity_poly.type
_entity_poly.pdbx_seq_one_letter_code
_entity_poly.pdbx_strand_id
1 'polypeptide(L)'
;SVRGQGIDTAALRWLAERHDPADVVFVDGWTGKGAITRELADALAPFEGFDPELAVLADPGGCVRTYGTREDFLIPSACLNSTVSGLISRTVLRADLVGPYDFHGGKFYRELAETDVSRFFLEAVESRFGEVRAQADEGARTLLAASEAERAPTWEGWRAVERISEEYGIGDVNLVKPGVGETTRVLLRRVPWRVLARRDAGGDLDHVRLLAEQRGVPVEEVDGLPYRCVGLIHPRFTRGATGADGKAVASR
;
A
#
# COMPACT_ATOMS: atom_id res chain seq x y z
N SER A 1 -9.86 -2.19 -6.94
CA SER A 1 -10.67 -3.20 -6.23
C SER A 1 -11.16 -2.62 -4.90
N VAL A 2 -12.19 -3.23 -4.31
CA VAL A 2 -12.56 -2.96 -2.92
C VAL A 2 -12.12 -4.17 -2.10
N ARG A 3 -11.33 -3.93 -1.04
CA ARG A 3 -10.82 -4.99 -0.18
C ARG A 3 -11.98 -5.86 0.33
N GLY A 4 -11.96 -7.14 -0.03
CA GLY A 4 -12.98 -8.13 0.35
C GLY A 4 -14.26 -8.13 -0.50
N GLN A 5 -14.34 -7.29 -1.54
CA GLN A 5 -15.40 -7.33 -2.58
C GLN A 5 -14.82 -7.62 -3.98
N GLY A 6 -13.50 -7.47 -4.15
CA GLY A 6 -12.79 -7.84 -5.37
C GLY A 6 -12.71 -6.73 -6.42
N ILE A 7 -12.30 -7.15 -7.62
CA ILE A 7 -12.19 -6.30 -8.81
C ILE A 7 -13.56 -6.10 -9.48
N ASP A 8 -13.69 -5.02 -10.25
CA ASP A 8 -14.90 -4.75 -11.01
C ASP A 8 -15.03 -5.73 -12.18
N THR A 9 -15.90 -6.73 -12.02
CA THR A 9 -16.12 -7.77 -13.04
C THR A 9 -16.85 -7.25 -14.27
N ALA A 10 -17.65 -6.18 -14.15
CA ALA A 10 -18.29 -5.55 -15.29
C ALA A 10 -17.23 -4.83 -16.15
N ALA A 11 -16.25 -4.18 -15.52
CA ALA A 11 -15.10 -3.58 -16.20
C ALA A 11 -14.27 -4.64 -16.95
N LEU A 12 -13.99 -5.78 -16.33
CA LEU A 12 -13.25 -6.86 -17.00
C LEU A 12 -13.97 -7.40 -18.24
N ARG A 13 -15.29 -7.64 -18.15
CA ARG A 13 -16.09 -8.06 -19.33
C ARG A 13 -16.08 -6.99 -20.41
N TRP A 14 -16.27 -5.73 -20.02
CA TRP A 14 -16.26 -4.60 -20.97
C TRP A 14 -14.93 -4.48 -21.72
N LEU A 15 -13.80 -4.70 -21.03
CA LEU A 15 -12.47 -4.72 -21.61
C LEU A 15 -12.29 -5.91 -22.57
N ALA A 16 -12.66 -7.12 -22.15
CA ALA A 16 -12.54 -8.33 -22.97
C ALA A 16 -13.39 -8.29 -24.26
N GLU A 17 -14.47 -7.51 -24.28
CA GLU A 17 -15.28 -7.29 -25.48
C GLU A 17 -14.63 -6.35 -26.52
N ARG A 18 -13.63 -5.56 -26.11
CA ARG A 18 -13.09 -4.43 -26.90
C ARG A 18 -11.59 -4.50 -27.15
N HIS A 19 -10.89 -5.23 -26.31
CA HIS A 19 -9.45 -5.38 -26.31
C HIS A 19 -9.10 -6.85 -26.11
N ASP A 20 -7.94 -7.27 -26.61
CA ASP A 20 -7.39 -8.56 -26.21
C ASP A 20 -7.10 -8.52 -24.70
N PRO A 21 -7.66 -9.41 -23.88
CA PRO A 21 -7.34 -9.49 -22.45
C PRO A 21 -5.83 -9.57 -22.16
N ALA A 22 -5.04 -10.13 -23.08
CA ALA A 22 -3.58 -10.23 -22.94
C ALA A 22 -2.86 -8.88 -23.05
N ASP A 23 -3.49 -7.86 -23.64
CA ASP A 23 -2.94 -6.50 -23.75
C ASP A 23 -3.25 -5.64 -22.49
N VAL A 24 -4.06 -6.15 -21.57
CA VAL A 24 -4.47 -5.40 -20.37
C VAL A 24 -3.40 -5.51 -19.29
N VAL A 25 -2.85 -4.37 -18.87
CA VAL A 25 -1.87 -4.28 -17.79
C VAL A 25 -2.50 -3.69 -16.53
N PHE A 26 -2.30 -4.36 -15.40
CA PHE A 26 -2.74 -3.86 -14.09
C PHE A 26 -1.64 -3.03 -13.43
N VAL A 27 -2.00 -1.85 -12.93
CA VAL A 27 -1.07 -0.91 -12.30
C VAL A 27 -1.61 -0.45 -10.94
N ASP A 28 -0.75 -0.40 -9.93
CA ASP A 28 -1.07 0.19 -8.61
C ASP A 28 0.08 1.11 -8.13
N GLY A 29 -0.19 1.96 -7.13
CA GLY A 29 0.82 2.84 -6.56
C GLY A 29 1.78 2.12 -5.61
N TRP A 30 1.31 1.15 -4.84
CA TRP A 30 2.13 0.55 -3.78
C TRP A 30 1.70 -0.87 -3.42
N THR A 31 2.66 -1.78 -3.22
CA THR A 31 2.42 -3.08 -2.58
C THR A 31 3.38 -3.30 -1.41
N GLY A 32 2.81 -3.56 -0.23
CA GLY A 32 3.60 -3.76 1.00
C GLY A 32 4.03 -5.21 1.18
N LYS A 33 3.06 -6.11 1.34
CA LYS A 33 3.27 -7.55 1.60
C LYS A 33 2.55 -8.46 0.57
N GLY A 34 2.29 -7.91 -0.63
CA GLY A 34 1.71 -8.66 -1.75
C GLY A 34 0.28 -9.13 -1.52
N ALA A 35 -0.50 -8.42 -0.70
CA ALA A 35 -1.92 -8.71 -0.51
C ALA A 35 -2.71 -8.43 -1.81
N ILE A 36 -2.46 -7.28 -2.44
CA ILE A 36 -3.13 -6.90 -3.69
C ILE A 36 -2.72 -7.78 -4.86
N THR A 37 -1.45 -8.19 -4.94
CA THR A 37 -0.95 -9.12 -5.96
C THR A 37 -1.69 -10.45 -5.93
N ARG A 38 -1.88 -11.03 -4.74
CA ARG A 38 -2.65 -12.28 -4.57
C ARG A 38 -4.14 -12.07 -4.84
N GLU A 39 -4.73 -11.01 -4.29
CA GLU A 39 -6.14 -10.70 -4.51
C GLU A 39 -6.46 -10.48 -5.99
N LEU A 40 -5.54 -9.86 -6.75
CA LEU A 40 -5.68 -9.70 -8.19
C LEU A 40 -5.64 -11.05 -8.92
N ALA A 41 -4.66 -11.90 -8.62
CA ALA A 41 -4.56 -13.23 -9.22
C ALA A 41 -5.81 -14.07 -8.95
N ASP A 42 -6.28 -14.09 -7.71
CA ASP A 42 -7.51 -14.81 -7.32
C ASP A 42 -8.74 -14.23 -8.03
N ALA A 43 -8.83 -12.91 -8.16
CA ALA A 43 -9.96 -12.24 -8.80
C ALA A 43 -10.01 -12.43 -10.31
N LEU A 44 -8.86 -12.65 -10.96
CA LEU A 44 -8.75 -12.88 -12.39
C LEU A 44 -8.84 -14.36 -12.78
N ALA A 45 -8.71 -15.30 -11.84
CA ALA A 45 -8.83 -16.74 -12.13
C ALA A 45 -10.10 -17.14 -12.92
N PRO A 46 -11.28 -16.48 -12.76
CA PRO A 46 -12.46 -16.75 -13.58
C PRO A 46 -12.48 -16.08 -14.97
N PHE A 47 -11.51 -15.22 -15.30
CA PHE A 47 -11.47 -14.41 -16.52
C PHE A 47 -10.29 -14.84 -17.40
N GLU A 48 -10.57 -15.68 -18.39
CA GLU A 48 -9.55 -16.18 -19.31
C GLU A 48 -8.87 -15.05 -20.10
N GLY A 49 -7.57 -15.21 -20.34
CA GLY A 49 -6.77 -14.31 -21.18
C GLY A 49 -6.14 -13.13 -20.44
N PHE A 50 -6.63 -12.73 -19.26
CA PHE A 50 -5.99 -11.66 -18.48
C PHE A 50 -4.72 -12.17 -17.80
N ASP A 51 -3.63 -11.40 -17.92
CA ASP A 51 -2.41 -11.62 -17.14
C ASP A 51 -2.55 -10.98 -15.75
N PRO A 52 -2.44 -11.75 -14.64
CA PRO A 52 -2.52 -11.21 -13.30
C PRO A 52 -1.27 -10.46 -12.84
N GLU A 53 -0.26 -10.29 -13.69
CA GLU A 53 0.91 -9.49 -13.36
C GLU A 53 0.56 -8.04 -13.05
N LEU A 54 0.95 -7.62 -11.84
CA LEU A 54 0.77 -6.27 -11.34
C LEU A 54 2.07 -5.48 -11.50
N ALA A 55 2.02 -4.33 -12.15
CA ALA A 55 3.08 -3.33 -12.09
C ALA A 55 2.78 -2.32 -10.96
N VAL A 56 3.80 -1.92 -10.20
CA VAL A 56 3.60 -0.93 -9.11
C VAL A 56 4.66 0.15 -9.07
N LEU A 57 4.31 1.34 -8.57
CA LEU A 57 5.32 2.39 -8.41
C LEU A 57 6.33 2.05 -7.30
N ALA A 58 5.86 1.50 -6.18
CA ALA A 58 6.72 1.11 -5.06
C ALA A 58 6.37 -0.29 -4.54
N ASP A 59 7.40 -1.13 -4.38
CA ASP A 59 7.29 -2.48 -3.85
C ASP A 59 8.46 -2.81 -2.91
N PRO A 60 8.44 -2.27 -1.69
CA PRO A 60 9.40 -2.63 -0.65
C PRO A 60 9.26 -4.08 -0.17
N GLY A 61 8.20 -4.79 -0.57
CA GLY A 61 7.98 -6.19 -0.18
C GLY A 61 8.57 -7.22 -1.12
N GLY A 62 9.05 -6.84 -2.31
CA GLY A 62 9.51 -7.79 -3.32
C GLY A 62 8.41 -8.66 -3.90
N CYS A 63 7.19 -8.14 -4.03
CA CYS A 63 5.98 -8.91 -4.39
C CYS A 63 5.63 -8.91 -5.89
N VAL A 64 6.26 -8.06 -6.70
CA VAL A 64 6.00 -7.97 -8.15
C VAL A 64 7.28 -7.90 -8.99
N ARG A 65 7.12 -8.26 -10.27
CA ARG A 65 8.19 -8.30 -11.28
C ARG A 65 8.52 -6.95 -11.90
N THR A 66 7.54 -6.06 -11.98
CA THR A 66 7.67 -4.73 -12.59
C THR A 66 7.38 -3.67 -11.55
N TYR A 67 8.37 -2.84 -11.24
CA TYR A 67 8.28 -1.85 -10.17
C TYR A 67 9.08 -0.58 -10.49
N GLY A 68 8.70 0.54 -9.89
CA GLY A 68 9.48 1.78 -9.94
C GLY A 68 10.63 1.81 -8.92
N THR A 69 10.36 1.40 -7.67
CA THR A 69 11.37 1.34 -6.60
C THR A 69 11.08 0.25 -5.57
N ARG A 70 12.14 -0.19 -4.86
CA ARG A 70 12.07 -1.06 -3.67
C ARG A 70 12.15 -0.27 -2.35
N GLU A 71 12.27 1.06 -2.43
CA GLU A 71 12.39 1.89 -1.25
C GLU A 71 11.08 1.99 -0.48
N ASP A 72 11.19 1.99 0.85
CA ASP A 72 10.10 2.28 1.77
C ASP A 72 10.28 3.70 2.31
N PHE A 73 9.48 4.65 1.81
CA PHE A 73 9.55 6.06 2.18
C PHE A 73 8.16 6.61 2.54
N LEU A 74 8.16 7.72 3.29
CA LEU A 74 6.91 8.39 3.64
C LEU A 74 6.32 9.12 2.44
N ILE A 75 5.09 8.80 2.08
CA ILE A 75 4.27 9.64 1.20
C ILE A 75 3.52 10.65 2.08
N PRO A 76 3.72 11.97 1.94
CA PRO A 76 3.13 12.98 2.83
C PRO A 76 1.60 12.89 2.97
N SER A 77 0.90 12.50 1.90
CA SER A 77 -0.56 12.30 1.92
C SER A 77 -1.00 11.18 2.87
N ALA A 78 -0.13 10.21 3.18
CA ALA A 78 -0.41 9.16 4.15
C ALA A 78 -0.59 9.69 5.58
N CYS A 79 0.11 10.78 5.93
CA CYS A 79 0.00 11.44 7.23
C CYS A 79 -1.30 12.26 7.35
N LEU A 80 -1.66 13.00 6.31
CA LEU A 80 -2.71 14.02 6.38
C LEU A 80 -4.14 13.47 6.25
N ASN A 81 -4.31 12.19 5.89
CA ASN A 81 -5.61 11.58 5.59
C ASN A 81 -6.46 12.40 4.59
N SER A 82 -5.81 13.21 3.76
CA SER A 82 -6.47 14.16 2.88
C SER A 82 -6.21 13.72 1.45
N THR A 83 -7.29 13.52 0.70
CA THR A 83 -7.25 13.39 -0.76
C THR A 83 -6.94 14.76 -1.32
N VAL A 84 -5.69 15.00 -1.70
CA VAL A 84 -5.26 16.26 -2.35
C VAL A 84 -5.86 16.38 -3.75
N SER A 85 -6.25 15.26 -4.38
CA SER A 85 -6.68 15.23 -5.78
C SER A 85 -7.78 14.21 -6.08
N GLY A 86 -8.49 14.45 -7.19
CA GLY A 86 -9.33 13.49 -7.91
C GLY A 86 -10.84 13.79 -7.89
N LEU A 87 -11.32 14.65 -7.00
CA LEU A 87 -12.76 14.95 -6.80
C LEU A 87 -13.66 13.70 -6.79
N ILE A 88 -13.11 12.55 -6.42
CA ILE A 88 -13.78 11.26 -6.50
C ILE A 88 -13.72 10.58 -5.14
N SER A 89 -14.83 9.95 -4.75
CA SER A 89 -14.87 9.14 -3.55
C SER A 89 -14.09 7.85 -3.72
N ARG A 90 -13.94 7.13 -2.61
CA ARG A 90 -13.72 5.68 -2.68
C ARG A 90 -14.90 5.01 -3.39
N THR A 91 -14.68 3.79 -3.86
CA THR A 91 -15.71 2.97 -4.53
C THR A 91 -16.98 2.83 -3.69
N VAL A 92 -18.13 2.87 -4.36
CA VAL A 92 -19.48 2.70 -3.82
C VAL A 92 -20.07 1.40 -4.36
N LEU A 93 -20.40 0.45 -3.48
CA LEU A 93 -21.00 -0.85 -3.82
C LEU A 93 -22.33 -1.07 -3.10
N ARG A 94 -23.15 -0.02 -3.07
CA ARG A 94 -24.47 -0.07 -2.47
C ARG A 94 -25.44 -0.72 -3.44
N ALA A 95 -26.04 -1.85 -3.05
CA ALA A 95 -26.93 -2.62 -3.93
C ALA A 95 -28.20 -1.84 -4.37
N ASP A 96 -28.57 -0.77 -3.65
CA ASP A 96 -29.66 0.13 -4.04
C ASP A 96 -29.23 1.22 -5.04
N LEU A 97 -27.93 1.34 -5.32
CA LEU A 97 -27.34 2.33 -6.23
C LEU A 97 -26.55 1.72 -7.39
N VAL A 98 -26.04 0.49 -7.21
CA VAL A 98 -25.18 -0.23 -8.15
C VAL A 98 -25.73 -1.64 -8.29
N GLY A 99 -26.20 -1.97 -9.49
CA GLY A 99 -26.71 -3.29 -9.85
C GLY A 99 -25.59 -4.33 -10.03
N PRO A 100 -25.95 -5.63 -10.14
CA PRO A 100 -24.99 -6.74 -10.21
C PRO A 100 -24.14 -6.76 -11.49
N TYR A 101 -24.51 -5.98 -12.51
CA TYR A 101 -23.80 -5.87 -13.79
C TYR A 101 -23.32 -4.45 -14.07
N ASP A 102 -23.55 -3.51 -13.15
CA ASP A 102 -23.04 -2.15 -13.27
C ASP A 102 -21.56 -2.11 -12.90
N PHE A 103 -20.87 -1.11 -13.43
CA PHE A 103 -19.55 -0.77 -12.92
C PHE A 103 -19.63 -0.38 -11.46
N HIS A 104 -18.54 -0.62 -10.74
CA HIS A 104 -18.31 -0.12 -9.41
C HIS A 104 -18.52 1.40 -9.36
N GLY A 105 -19.42 1.84 -8.49
CA GLY A 105 -19.82 3.25 -8.41
C GLY A 105 -18.76 4.15 -7.76
N GLY A 106 -18.87 5.45 -8.01
CA GLY A 106 -18.10 6.49 -7.34
C GLY A 106 -18.90 7.79 -7.28
N LYS A 107 -18.76 8.55 -6.18
CA LYS A 107 -19.33 9.90 -6.07
C LYS A 107 -18.32 10.90 -6.63
N PHE A 108 -18.76 11.70 -7.59
CA PHE A 108 -18.04 12.90 -8.01
C PHE A 108 -18.42 14.09 -7.10
N TYR A 109 -17.44 14.70 -6.45
CA TYR A 109 -17.60 15.86 -5.56
C TYR A 109 -17.62 17.16 -6.37
N ARG A 110 -18.68 17.36 -7.15
CA ARG A 110 -18.86 18.55 -7.99
C ARG A 110 -18.79 19.85 -7.17
N GLU A 111 -19.28 19.82 -5.95
CA GLU A 111 -19.29 20.94 -5.01
C GLU A 111 -17.88 21.44 -4.62
N LEU A 112 -16.84 20.62 -4.82
CA LEU A 112 -15.46 20.98 -4.51
C LEU A 112 -14.66 21.42 -5.75
N ALA A 113 -15.29 21.46 -6.93
CA ALA A 113 -14.60 21.72 -8.20
C ALA A 113 -13.91 23.09 -8.24
N GLU A 114 -14.47 24.11 -7.58
CA GLU A 114 -13.89 25.46 -7.52
C GLU A 114 -12.62 25.53 -6.65
N THR A 115 -12.44 24.55 -5.76
CA THR A 115 -11.29 24.45 -4.85
C THR A 115 -10.34 23.30 -5.20
N ASP A 116 -10.57 22.64 -6.33
CA ASP A 116 -9.75 21.49 -6.76
C ASP A 116 -8.33 21.91 -7.13
N VAL A 117 -7.36 21.23 -6.52
CA VAL A 117 -5.92 21.46 -6.78
C VAL A 117 -5.27 20.25 -7.45
N SER A 118 -6.07 19.33 -8.01
CA SER A 118 -5.58 18.11 -8.66
C SER A 118 -4.59 18.42 -9.78
N ARG A 119 -4.94 19.35 -10.67
CA ARG A 119 -4.05 19.77 -11.78
C ARG A 119 -2.77 20.40 -11.28
N PHE A 120 -2.85 21.32 -10.32
CA PHE A 120 -1.67 21.93 -9.71
C PHE A 120 -0.74 20.88 -9.08
N PHE A 121 -1.30 19.88 -8.38
CA PHE A 121 -0.52 18.79 -7.81
C PHE A 121 0.19 17.97 -8.90
N LEU A 122 -0.52 17.60 -9.98
CA LEU A 122 0.06 16.86 -11.10
C LEU A 122 1.16 17.68 -11.79
N GLU A 123 0.92 18.96 -12.09
CA GLU A 123 1.90 19.87 -12.67
C GLU A 123 3.15 20.02 -11.78
N ALA A 124 2.97 20.13 -10.46
CA ALA A 124 4.08 20.22 -9.52
C ALA A 124 4.94 18.95 -9.52
N VAL A 125 4.32 17.77 -9.60
CA VAL A 125 5.04 16.48 -9.70
C VAL A 125 5.70 16.32 -11.07
N GLU A 126 4.98 16.57 -12.16
CA GLU A 126 5.47 16.47 -13.53
C GLU A 126 6.65 17.42 -13.81
N SER A 127 6.66 18.60 -13.17
CA SER A 127 7.78 19.55 -13.27
C SER A 127 9.11 18.96 -12.79
N ARG A 128 9.07 17.93 -11.93
CA ARG A 128 10.24 17.22 -11.41
C ARG A 128 10.71 16.08 -12.31
N PHE A 129 9.91 15.66 -13.30
CA PHE A 129 10.27 14.51 -14.15
C PHE A 129 11.56 14.75 -14.93
N GLY A 130 11.83 15.99 -15.35
CA GLY A 130 13.08 16.34 -16.02
C GLY A 130 14.32 16.08 -15.17
N GLU A 131 14.23 16.33 -13.85
CA GLU A 131 15.35 16.18 -12.90
C GLU A 131 15.74 14.70 -12.70
N VAL A 132 14.78 13.79 -12.82
CA VAL A 132 14.97 12.35 -12.52
C VAL A 132 14.96 11.45 -13.75
N ARG A 133 14.68 11.99 -14.95
CA ARG A 133 14.48 11.21 -16.18
C ARG A 133 15.65 10.29 -16.50
N ALA A 134 16.87 10.81 -16.46
CA ALA A 134 18.06 10.01 -16.79
C ALA A 134 18.24 8.83 -15.83
N GLN A 135 18.00 9.04 -14.53
CA GLN A 135 18.05 7.99 -13.51
C GLN A 135 16.93 6.96 -13.71
N ALA A 136 15.71 7.40 -14.02
CA ALA A 136 14.58 6.52 -14.29
C ALA A 136 14.82 5.66 -15.54
N ASP A 137 15.34 6.26 -16.63
CA ASP A 137 15.67 5.55 -17.86
C ASP A 137 16.77 4.51 -17.64
N GLU A 138 17.77 4.81 -16.81
CA GLU A 138 18.82 3.87 -16.42
C GLU A 138 18.26 2.71 -15.59
N GLY A 139 17.40 3.01 -14.60
CA GLY A 139 16.73 2.01 -13.78
C GLY A 139 15.86 1.08 -14.62
N ALA A 140 15.10 1.63 -15.57
CA ALA A 140 14.31 0.86 -16.52
C ALA A 140 15.19 -0.04 -17.41
N ARG A 141 16.29 0.48 -17.97
CA ARG A 141 17.22 -0.31 -18.79
C ARG A 141 17.85 -1.44 -17.99
N THR A 142 18.27 -1.19 -16.75
CA THR A 142 18.79 -2.21 -15.84
C THR A 142 17.76 -3.31 -15.59
N LEU A 143 16.51 -2.94 -15.27
CA LEU A 143 15.43 -3.89 -15.04
C LEU A 143 15.10 -4.72 -16.29
N LEU A 144 15.15 -4.11 -17.47
CA LEU A 144 14.88 -4.82 -18.73
C LEU A 144 16.03 -5.74 -19.16
N ALA A 145 17.27 -5.44 -18.75
CA ALA A 145 18.43 -6.28 -19.01
C ALA A 145 18.57 -7.46 -18.02
N ALA A 146 17.90 -7.40 -16.87
CA ALA A 146 17.90 -8.47 -15.87
C ALA A 146 17.18 -9.72 -16.39
N SER A 147 17.67 -10.90 -15.99
CA SER A 147 17.04 -12.19 -16.31
C SER A 147 15.68 -12.35 -15.63
N GLU A 148 14.85 -13.26 -16.13
CA GLU A 148 13.56 -13.58 -15.50
C GLU A 148 13.70 -14.00 -14.04
N ALA A 149 14.76 -14.75 -13.70
CA ALA A 149 15.05 -15.18 -12.34
C ALA A 149 15.38 -14.01 -11.40
N GLU A 150 16.12 -13.01 -11.89
CA GLU A 150 16.46 -11.81 -11.11
C GLU A 150 15.27 -10.88 -10.90
N ARG A 151 14.33 -10.89 -11.85
CA ARG A 151 13.09 -10.11 -11.74
C ARG A 151 11.98 -10.81 -10.99
N ALA A 152 12.13 -12.10 -10.70
CA ALA A 152 11.10 -12.89 -10.03
C ALA A 152 10.76 -12.27 -8.66
N PRO A 153 9.46 -12.18 -8.29
CA PRO A 153 9.06 -11.73 -6.96
C PRO A 153 9.72 -12.56 -5.86
N THR A 154 10.47 -11.89 -4.99
CA THR A 154 11.17 -12.57 -3.90
C THR A 154 10.25 -12.87 -2.73
N TRP A 155 9.13 -12.15 -2.55
CA TRP A 155 8.23 -12.27 -1.39
C TRP A 155 8.90 -12.06 -0.03
N GLU A 156 10.01 -11.32 0.02
CA GLU A 156 10.76 -11.05 1.25
C GLU A 156 9.90 -10.35 2.30
N GLY A 157 9.09 -9.38 1.89
CA GLY A 157 8.18 -8.66 2.77
C GLY A 157 7.15 -9.57 3.45
N TRP A 158 6.62 -10.56 2.72
CA TRP A 158 5.69 -11.54 3.27
C TRP A 158 6.37 -12.44 4.30
N ARG A 159 7.54 -13.02 3.96
CA ARG A 159 8.32 -13.84 4.90
C ARG A 159 8.70 -13.08 6.16
N ALA A 160 9.08 -11.80 6.03
CA ALA A 160 9.37 -10.96 7.17
C ALA A 160 8.14 -10.77 8.07
N VAL A 161 6.97 -10.53 7.48
CA VAL A 161 5.71 -10.40 8.21
C VAL A 161 5.33 -11.70 8.93
N GLU A 162 5.51 -12.86 8.31
CA GLU A 162 5.28 -14.17 8.95
C GLU A 162 6.21 -14.37 10.15
N ARG A 163 7.53 -14.21 9.94
CA ARG A 163 8.53 -14.32 11.01
C ARG A 163 8.22 -13.39 12.19
N ILE A 164 7.92 -12.12 11.92
CA ILE A 164 7.59 -11.14 12.97
C ILE A 164 6.30 -11.55 13.70
N SER A 165 5.29 -12.04 12.96
CA SER A 165 4.04 -12.50 13.58
C SER A 165 4.26 -13.65 14.56
N GLU A 166 5.17 -14.57 14.23
CA GLU A 166 5.55 -15.71 15.08
C GLU A 166 6.41 -15.27 16.28
N GLU A 167 7.50 -14.55 16.02
CA GLU A 167 8.48 -14.11 17.04
C GLU A 167 7.83 -13.28 18.14
N TYR A 168 6.87 -12.43 17.78
CA TYR A 168 6.16 -11.55 18.72
C TYR A 168 4.82 -12.14 19.20
N GLY A 169 4.50 -13.40 18.89
CA GLY A 169 3.29 -14.08 19.38
C GLY A 169 1.97 -13.44 18.94
N ILE A 170 1.95 -12.77 17.77
CA ILE A 170 0.79 -12.06 17.25
C ILE A 170 -0.23 -13.04 16.65
N GLY A 171 0.24 -14.08 15.96
CA GLY A 171 -0.61 -15.13 15.38
C GLY A 171 -1.55 -14.68 14.24
N ASP A 172 -1.46 -13.42 13.79
CA ASP A 172 -2.19 -12.89 12.63
C ASP A 172 -1.33 -11.83 11.91
N VAL A 173 -0.89 -12.19 10.70
CA VAL A 173 -0.11 -11.30 9.81
C VAL A 173 -0.83 -9.99 9.47
N ASN A 174 -2.16 -9.90 9.63
CA ASN A 174 -2.90 -8.65 9.42
C ASN A 174 -2.64 -7.61 10.50
N LEU A 175 -2.11 -8.01 11.64
CA LEU A 175 -1.75 -7.13 12.75
C LEU A 175 -0.29 -6.66 12.69
N VAL A 176 0.49 -7.20 11.75
CA VAL A 176 1.81 -6.70 11.37
C VAL A 176 1.64 -5.72 10.21
N LYS A 177 2.05 -4.46 10.42
CA LYS A 177 1.83 -3.34 9.51
C LYS A 177 3.16 -2.85 8.94
N PRO A 178 3.64 -3.46 7.84
CA PRO A 178 4.93 -3.12 7.28
C PRO A 178 4.91 -1.79 6.53
N GLY A 179 6.00 -1.03 6.67
CA GLY A 179 6.24 0.20 5.93
C GLY A 179 6.02 1.46 6.76
N VAL A 180 6.67 2.55 6.36
CA VAL A 180 6.59 3.84 7.05
C VAL A 180 5.16 4.36 7.10
N GLY A 181 4.45 4.33 5.98
CA GLY A 181 3.06 4.82 5.88
C GLY A 181 2.08 4.02 6.75
N GLU A 182 2.16 2.69 6.73
CA GLU A 182 1.28 1.83 7.53
C GLU A 182 1.57 1.96 9.03
N THR A 183 2.85 2.00 9.42
CA THR A 183 3.26 2.23 10.82
C THR A 183 2.74 3.58 11.32
N THR A 184 2.86 4.63 10.50
CA THR A 184 2.30 5.96 10.81
C THR A 184 0.78 5.90 11.02
N ARG A 185 0.04 5.17 10.16
CA ARG A 185 -1.42 4.98 10.33
C ARG A 185 -1.77 4.20 11.59
N VAL A 186 -0.97 3.23 11.99
CA VAL A 186 -1.15 2.50 13.26
C VAL A 186 -1.05 3.46 14.43
N LEU A 187 0.03 4.24 14.48
CA LEU A 187 0.27 5.22 15.54
C LEU A 187 -0.82 6.28 15.61
N LEU A 188 -1.36 6.72 14.47
CA LEU A 188 -2.41 7.74 14.43
C LEU A 188 -3.80 7.20 14.77
N ARG A 189 -4.16 5.97 14.34
CA ARG A 189 -5.57 5.53 14.21
C ARG A 189 -5.89 4.18 14.84
N ARG A 190 -4.92 3.53 15.48
CA ARG A 190 -5.09 2.21 16.10
C ARG A 190 -4.54 2.23 17.52
N VAL A 191 -4.56 1.05 18.15
CA VAL A 191 -3.87 0.78 19.41
C VAL A 191 -2.51 0.18 19.08
N PRO A 192 -1.45 1.01 18.96
CA PRO A 192 -0.11 0.51 18.71
C PRO A 192 0.40 -0.28 19.92
N TRP A 193 1.14 -1.36 19.66
CA TRP A 193 1.85 -2.10 20.70
C TRP A 193 3.35 -1.85 20.67
N ARG A 194 3.98 -1.96 19.49
CA ARG A 194 5.42 -1.77 19.32
C ARG A 194 5.72 -1.34 17.89
N VAL A 195 6.82 -0.63 17.69
CA VAL A 195 7.39 -0.34 16.36
C VAL A 195 8.73 -1.03 16.25
N LEU A 196 8.95 -1.78 15.18
CA LEU A 196 10.27 -2.28 14.80
C LEU A 196 10.86 -1.31 13.78
N ALA A 197 12.06 -0.79 14.04
CA ALA A 197 12.76 0.14 13.18
C ALA A 197 14.04 -0.51 12.63
N ARG A 198 14.28 -0.37 11.34
CA ARG A 198 15.54 -0.81 10.74
C ARG A 198 16.67 0.12 11.19
N ARG A 199 17.79 -0.44 11.64
CA ARG A 199 18.91 0.33 12.23
C ARG A 199 19.41 1.48 11.37
N ASP A 200 19.45 1.28 10.05
CA ASP A 200 19.95 2.26 9.07
C ASP A 200 18.85 3.21 8.54
N ALA A 201 17.65 3.21 9.13
CA ALA A 201 16.54 4.01 8.62
C ALA A 201 16.73 5.53 8.80
N GLY A 202 17.69 5.95 9.65
CA GLY A 202 18.09 7.36 9.76
C GLY A 202 16.92 8.30 10.07
N GLY A 203 16.94 9.50 9.48
CA GLY A 203 15.94 10.55 9.66
C GLY A 203 14.57 10.27 9.02
N ASP A 204 14.46 9.27 8.14
CA ASP A 204 13.18 8.90 7.50
C ASP A 204 12.13 8.42 8.52
N LEU A 205 12.55 8.07 9.74
CA LEU A 205 11.67 7.65 10.83
C LEU A 205 11.47 8.70 11.92
N ASP A 206 11.93 9.94 11.75
CA ASP A 206 11.83 10.96 12.82
C ASP A 206 10.37 11.23 13.22
N HIS A 207 9.45 11.30 12.25
CA HIS A 207 8.02 11.43 12.55
C HIS A 207 7.45 10.17 13.22
N VAL A 208 7.94 8.97 12.87
CA VAL A 208 7.53 7.72 13.52
C VAL A 208 7.98 7.69 14.97
N ARG A 209 9.24 8.06 15.25
CA ARG A 209 9.79 8.13 16.61
C ARG A 209 9.04 9.14 17.46
N LEU A 210 8.77 10.33 16.93
CA LEU A 210 7.97 11.36 17.61
C LEU A 210 6.56 10.85 17.96
N LEU A 211 5.86 10.24 16.99
CA LEU A 211 4.52 9.70 17.20
C LEU A 211 4.55 8.54 18.21
N ALA A 212 5.56 7.68 18.16
CA ALA A 212 5.71 6.57 19.10
C ALA A 212 5.95 7.09 20.52
N GLU A 213 6.82 8.08 20.71
CA GLU A 213 7.07 8.74 21.99
C GLU A 213 5.78 9.34 22.57
N GLN A 214 5.04 10.13 21.79
CA GLN A 214 3.77 10.73 22.21
C GLN A 214 2.72 9.70 22.62
N ARG A 215 2.76 8.51 21.99
CA ARG A 215 1.84 7.41 22.26
C ARG A 215 2.36 6.45 23.33
N GLY A 216 3.60 6.62 23.82
CA GLY A 216 4.24 5.68 24.75
C GLY A 216 4.52 4.30 24.14
N VAL A 217 4.72 4.24 22.82
CA VAL A 217 4.98 2.99 22.09
C VAL A 217 6.49 2.76 22.02
N PRO A 218 7.00 1.61 22.45
CA PRO A 218 8.41 1.30 22.31
C PRO A 218 8.80 1.17 20.83
N VAL A 219 9.93 1.78 20.47
CA VAL A 219 10.61 1.61 19.18
C VAL A 219 11.82 0.72 19.42
N GLU A 220 11.84 -0.44 18.77
CA GLU A 220 12.91 -1.42 18.87
C GLU A 220 13.71 -1.44 17.56
N GLU A 221 15.02 -1.29 17.66
CA GLU A 221 15.89 -1.36 16.50
C GLU A 221 16.28 -2.80 16.18
N VAL A 222 16.03 -3.23 14.95
CA VAL A 222 16.24 -4.60 14.46
C VAL A 222 16.97 -4.62 13.12
N ASP A 223 17.60 -5.75 12.84
CA ASP A 223 18.33 -6.02 11.60
C ASP A 223 17.50 -6.86 10.62
N GLY A 224 17.82 -6.76 9.33
CA GLY A 224 17.20 -7.61 8.30
C GLY A 224 15.69 -7.38 8.11
N LEU A 225 15.22 -6.14 8.28
CA LEU A 225 13.89 -5.73 7.85
C LEU A 225 13.93 -5.30 6.37
N PRO A 226 13.04 -5.84 5.52
CA PRO A 226 12.89 -5.31 4.16
C PRO A 226 12.32 -3.88 4.16
N TYR A 227 11.59 -3.51 5.21
CA TYR A 227 10.98 -2.18 5.40
C TYR A 227 11.85 -1.29 6.29
N ARG A 228 11.69 0.04 6.22
CA ARG A 228 12.30 0.97 7.17
C ARG A 228 11.73 0.77 8.56
N CYS A 229 10.43 0.50 8.68
CA CYS A 229 9.81 0.14 9.95
C CYS A 229 8.57 -0.73 9.80
N VAL A 230 8.14 -1.33 10.91
CA VAL A 230 6.94 -2.17 11.02
C VAL A 230 6.18 -1.82 12.29
N GLY A 231 4.92 -1.44 12.15
CA GLY A 231 4.01 -1.23 13.28
C GLY A 231 3.33 -2.54 13.69
N LEU A 232 3.36 -2.86 14.98
CA LEU A 232 2.71 -4.03 15.53
C LEU A 232 1.44 -3.65 16.29
N ILE A 233 0.36 -4.36 16.01
CA ILE A 233 -0.91 -4.27 16.73
C ILE A 233 -1.07 -5.57 17.53
N HIS A 234 -1.42 -5.49 18.81
CA HIS A 234 -1.61 -6.69 19.60
C HIS A 234 -3.06 -7.22 19.50
N PRO A 235 -3.29 -8.53 19.25
CA PRO A 235 -4.62 -9.12 18.98
C PRO A 235 -5.68 -8.82 20.05
N ARG A 236 -5.28 -8.84 21.32
CA ARG A 236 -6.15 -8.57 22.48
C ARG A 236 -6.74 -7.14 22.53
N PHE A 237 -6.28 -6.21 21.68
CA PHE A 237 -6.68 -4.79 21.72
C PHE A 237 -7.32 -4.32 20.40
N THR A 238 -7.78 -5.26 19.57
CA THR A 238 -8.23 -5.00 18.20
C THR A 238 -9.68 -4.51 18.05
N ARG A 239 -10.47 -4.40 19.13
CA ARG A 239 -11.84 -3.87 19.06
C ARG A 239 -12.04 -2.61 19.90
N GLY A 240 -12.36 -1.50 19.21
CA GLY A 240 -13.01 -0.31 19.76
C GLY A 240 -12.22 0.55 20.77
N ALA A 241 -11.05 0.10 21.22
CA ALA A 241 -10.37 0.70 22.36
C ALA A 241 -9.21 1.60 21.93
N THR A 242 -9.46 2.77 21.35
CA THR A 242 -8.71 3.90 21.93
C THR A 242 -9.04 3.84 23.41
N GLY A 243 -8.07 3.54 24.28
CA GLY A 243 -8.21 3.97 25.68
C GLY A 243 -8.61 5.45 25.65
N ALA A 244 -9.38 5.92 26.61
CA ALA A 244 -9.79 7.33 26.65
C ALA A 244 -8.61 8.33 26.54
N ASP A 245 -7.37 7.84 26.72
CA ASP A 245 -6.11 8.56 26.67
C ASP A 245 -5.28 8.40 25.36
N GLY A 246 -5.64 7.48 24.45
CA GLY A 246 -4.93 7.26 23.18
C GLY A 246 -3.52 6.67 23.28
N LYS A 247 -3.11 6.14 24.44
CA LYS A 247 -1.75 5.61 24.70
C LYS A 247 -1.60 4.11 24.40
N ALA A 248 -0.34 3.67 24.31
CA ALA A 248 0.05 2.28 24.10
C ALA A 248 -0.38 1.36 25.24
N VAL A 249 -0.50 0.08 24.94
CA VAL A 249 -0.82 -0.95 25.93
C VAL A 249 0.43 -1.30 26.74
N ALA A 250 0.31 -1.30 28.08
CA ALA A 250 1.35 -1.83 28.95
C ALA A 250 1.55 -3.34 28.74
N SER A 251 2.80 -3.77 28.53
CA SER A 251 3.16 -5.19 28.56
C SER A 251 2.94 -5.73 29.98
N ARG A 252 2.12 -6.77 30.12
CA ARG A 252 2.14 -7.66 31.29
C ARG A 252 2.89 -8.92 30.94
#